data_AF-W6ZZY4-F1
#
_entry.id   AF-W6ZZY4-F1
#
_cell.length_a   1.000
_cell.length_b   1.000
_cell.length_c   1.000
_cell.angle_alpha   90.00
_cell.angle_beta   90.00
_cell.angle_gamma   90.00
#
_symmetry.space_group_name_H-M   'P 1'
#
loop_
_entity.id
_entity.type
_entity.pdbx_description
1 polymer ?
#
loop_
_entity_poly.entity_id
_entity_poly.type
_entity_poly.pdbx_seq_one_letter_code
_entity_poly.pdbx_strand_id
1 'polypeptide(L)'
;MRKVFYSLLVSICICLCVYSPVYGLYFKEIELGNYYICNLDDYPKESCVVDYDPNKIIKLLCPIVHTEGEHMNTYNSSYCFRYKGIKDRLIISNNEEPIYRTLPGIILENQILYDRYNLGIYTMPFKLKEDMSIVCVCDTKKEYKGITPYIKINIKKSNNILGEDSADEHIKGCDFGNNQGEHQFLTSPQSHEEKPMCEIQANPGDIVGINCINSNKEDLQNYDVRLEPSNCFTTVSFSLNSIRFVKVNINNILPEAKYYPESSAFPKDPNFKKFSTTSYLWIPAHVPQEFLFFCSCRYGKSRGTAIYHVSRSVAEV
;
A
#
# COMPACT_ATOMS: atom_id res chain seq x y z
N MET A 1 -18.79 -4.69 -58.15
CA MET A 1 -17.90 -3.80 -57.37
C MET A 1 -18.33 -3.57 -55.92
N ARG A 2 -19.61 -3.31 -55.60
CA ARG A 2 -20.07 -3.08 -54.21
C ARG A 2 -19.73 -4.18 -53.19
N LYS A 3 -19.87 -5.47 -53.53
CA LYS A 3 -19.62 -6.59 -52.59
C LYS A 3 -18.16 -6.77 -52.16
N VAL A 4 -17.21 -6.39 -53.03
CA VAL A 4 -15.76 -6.50 -52.74
C VAL A 4 -15.34 -5.41 -51.74
N PHE A 5 -15.93 -4.22 -51.84
CA PHE A 5 -15.69 -3.13 -50.89
C PHE A 5 -16.19 -3.45 -49.48
N TYR A 6 -17.34 -4.10 -49.33
CA TYR A 6 -17.83 -4.53 -48.01
C TYR A 6 -16.93 -5.59 -47.37
N SER A 7 -16.43 -6.56 -48.14
CA SER A 7 -15.50 -7.57 -47.63
C SER A 7 -14.18 -6.94 -47.18
N LEU A 8 -13.68 -5.93 -47.91
CA LEU A 8 -12.43 -5.25 -47.57
C LEU A 8 -12.59 -4.37 -46.33
N LEU A 9 -13.71 -3.65 -46.21
CA LEU A 9 -14.06 -2.85 -45.02
C LEU A 9 -14.20 -3.71 -43.77
N VAL A 10 -14.84 -4.88 -43.89
CA VAL A 10 -14.97 -5.83 -42.78
C VAL A 10 -13.61 -6.40 -42.38
N SER A 11 -12.74 -6.77 -43.33
CA SER A 11 -11.37 -7.19 -43.01
C SER A 11 -10.51 -6.09 -42.38
N ILE A 12 -10.66 -4.84 -42.82
CA ILE A 12 -9.95 -3.70 -42.21
C ILE A 12 -10.46 -3.44 -40.79
N CYS A 13 -11.76 -3.49 -40.55
CA CYS A 13 -12.34 -3.38 -39.20
C CYS A 13 -11.87 -4.50 -38.28
N ILE A 14 -11.87 -5.76 -38.74
CA ILE A 14 -11.40 -6.89 -37.95
C ILE A 14 -9.89 -6.76 -37.68
N CYS A 15 -9.07 -6.34 -38.65
CA CYS A 15 -7.66 -6.05 -38.40
C CYS A 15 -7.47 -4.92 -37.40
N LEU A 16 -8.23 -3.82 -37.47
CA LEU A 16 -8.13 -2.72 -36.51
C LEU A 16 -8.55 -3.13 -35.09
N CYS A 17 -9.58 -3.97 -34.96
CA CYS A 17 -10.05 -4.46 -33.66
C CYS A 17 -9.16 -5.57 -33.07
N VAL A 18 -8.54 -6.41 -33.90
CA VAL A 18 -7.69 -7.53 -33.45
C VAL A 18 -6.23 -7.10 -33.26
N TYR A 19 -5.73 -6.14 -34.04
CA TYR A 19 -4.36 -5.60 -33.95
C TYR A 19 -4.24 -4.29 -33.15
N SER A 20 -5.33 -3.77 -32.57
CA SER A 20 -5.24 -2.69 -31.58
C SER A 20 -5.51 -3.19 -30.16
N PRO A 21 -4.62 -3.99 -29.54
CA PRO A 21 -4.69 -4.24 -28.11
C PRO A 21 -4.23 -3.01 -27.27
N VAL A 22 -4.15 -1.81 -27.86
CA VAL A 22 -3.33 -0.71 -27.31
C VAL A 22 -4.13 0.48 -26.75
N TYR A 23 -5.46 0.49 -26.80
CA TYR A 23 -6.20 1.69 -26.34
C TYR A 23 -6.41 1.78 -24.83
N GLY A 24 -6.16 0.72 -24.06
CA GLY A 24 -6.27 0.76 -22.60
C GLY A 24 -5.06 1.39 -21.89
N LEU A 25 -3.94 1.63 -22.58
CA LEU A 25 -2.69 2.10 -21.96
C LEU A 25 -2.50 3.61 -21.99
N TYR A 26 -3.35 4.35 -22.71
CA TYR A 26 -3.19 5.80 -22.90
C TYR A 26 -4.12 6.66 -22.06
N PHE A 27 -4.86 6.12 -21.08
CA PHE A 27 -5.68 6.96 -20.21
C PHE A 27 -4.86 7.48 -19.04
N LYS A 28 -5.00 8.78 -18.75
CA LYS A 28 -4.39 9.39 -17.56
C LYS A 28 -4.89 8.76 -16.27
N GLU A 29 -6.19 8.47 -16.20
CA GLU A 29 -6.85 7.90 -15.03
C GLU A 29 -7.62 6.66 -15.46
N ILE A 30 -7.40 5.54 -14.77
CA ILE A 30 -8.03 4.26 -15.06
C ILE A 30 -8.50 3.64 -13.74
N GLU A 31 -9.75 3.18 -13.72
CA GLU A 31 -10.27 2.32 -12.66
C GLU A 31 -10.44 0.89 -13.18
N LEU A 32 -9.74 -0.07 -12.58
CA LEU A 32 -9.80 -1.48 -12.96
C LEU A 32 -9.93 -2.35 -11.70
N GLY A 33 -11.13 -2.90 -11.47
CA GLY A 33 -11.42 -3.68 -10.27
C GLY A 33 -11.14 -2.87 -9.01
N ASN A 34 -10.20 -3.34 -8.18
CA ASN A 34 -9.80 -2.69 -6.94
C ASN A 34 -8.61 -1.72 -7.14
N TYR A 35 -8.30 -1.31 -8.37
CA TYR A 35 -7.20 -0.38 -8.63
C TYR A 35 -7.70 0.93 -9.20
N TYR A 36 -7.15 2.02 -8.67
CA TYR A 36 -7.12 3.32 -9.31
C TYR A 36 -5.70 3.57 -9.81
N ILE A 37 -5.52 3.77 -11.12
CA ILE A 37 -4.22 3.98 -11.74
C ILE A 37 -4.16 5.40 -12.29
N CYS A 38 -3.21 6.20 -11.79
CA CYS A 38 -2.85 7.49 -12.33
C CYS A 38 -1.57 7.36 -13.16
N ASN A 39 -1.66 7.61 -14.45
CA ASN A 39 -0.57 7.52 -15.41
C ASN A 39 -0.01 8.91 -15.72
N LEU A 40 1.04 9.32 -15.02
CA LEU A 40 1.76 10.58 -15.28
C LEU A 40 3.04 10.38 -16.09
N ASP A 41 3.39 9.12 -16.40
CA ASP A 41 4.44 8.77 -17.35
C ASP A 41 4.07 9.25 -18.76
N ASP A 42 2.86 8.92 -19.21
CA ASP A 42 2.32 9.39 -20.51
C ASP A 42 1.79 10.84 -20.45
N TYR A 43 1.51 11.36 -19.24
CA TYR A 43 0.96 12.70 -19.00
C TYR A 43 1.82 13.55 -18.06
N PRO A 44 3.10 13.82 -18.38
CA PRO A 44 4.09 14.41 -17.48
C PRO A 44 3.93 15.93 -17.28
N LYS A 45 2.74 16.49 -17.55
CA LYS A 45 2.35 17.88 -17.27
C LYS A 45 1.02 17.97 -16.50
N GLU A 46 0.40 16.84 -16.24
CA GLU A 46 -0.92 16.80 -15.64
C GLU A 46 -0.87 16.45 -14.16
N SER A 47 -2.06 16.44 -13.56
CA SER A 47 -2.27 15.94 -12.21
C SER A 47 -3.51 15.06 -12.19
N CYS A 48 -3.54 14.15 -11.21
CA CYS A 48 -4.69 13.34 -10.85
C CYS A 48 -5.22 13.80 -9.49
N VAL A 49 -6.54 13.81 -9.32
CA VAL A 49 -7.16 14.05 -8.02
C VAL A 49 -8.15 12.93 -7.75
N VAL A 50 -7.97 12.22 -6.65
CA VAL A 50 -8.78 11.06 -6.29
C VAL A 50 -9.22 11.16 -4.83
N ASP A 51 -10.46 10.77 -4.55
CA ASP A 51 -10.93 10.59 -3.18
C ASP A 51 -10.57 9.17 -2.72
N TYR A 52 -10.04 9.05 -1.49
CA TYR A 52 -9.66 7.76 -0.93
C TYR A 52 -10.87 6.84 -0.81
N ASP A 53 -10.72 5.64 -1.37
CA ASP A 53 -11.65 4.53 -1.24
C ASP A 53 -10.89 3.37 -0.57
N PRO A 54 -11.32 2.89 0.60
CA PRO A 54 -10.65 1.79 1.30
C PRO A 54 -10.67 0.45 0.55
N ASN A 55 -11.50 0.33 -0.49
CA ASN A 55 -11.54 -0.84 -1.36
C ASN A 55 -10.64 -0.71 -2.59
N LYS A 56 -10.03 0.47 -2.82
CA LYS A 56 -9.16 0.71 -3.97
C LYS A 56 -7.71 0.93 -3.56
N ILE A 57 -6.82 0.30 -4.30
CA ILE A 57 -5.38 0.53 -4.25
C ILE A 57 -5.04 1.61 -5.26
N ILE A 58 -4.30 2.62 -4.84
CA ILE A 58 -3.86 3.71 -5.70
C ILE A 58 -2.49 3.36 -6.26
N LYS A 59 -2.37 3.33 -7.59
CA LYS A 59 -1.11 3.17 -8.31
C LYS A 59 -0.78 4.45 -9.06
N LEU A 60 0.43 4.94 -8.88
CA LEU A 60 0.98 6.08 -9.59
C LEU A 60 2.11 5.61 -10.50
N LEU A 61 1.96 5.86 -11.80
CA LEU A 61 3.01 5.62 -12.79
C LEU A 61 3.73 6.94 -13.05
N CYS A 62 5.00 7.03 -12.68
CA CYS A 62 5.84 8.22 -12.89
C CYS A 62 6.96 7.93 -13.88
N PRO A 63 7.32 8.91 -14.73
CA PRO A 63 8.46 8.76 -15.63
C PRO A 63 9.78 8.73 -14.84
N ILE A 64 10.74 7.93 -15.32
CA ILE A 64 12.14 8.04 -14.85
C ILE A 64 12.85 9.10 -15.70
N VAL A 65 13.27 10.18 -15.05
CA VAL A 65 14.01 11.25 -15.72
C VAL A 65 15.50 10.97 -15.57
N HIS A 66 16.14 10.50 -16.63
CA HIS A 66 17.58 10.27 -16.66
C HIS A 66 18.34 11.60 -16.71
N THR A 67 19.11 11.91 -15.67
CA THR A 67 20.13 12.97 -15.71
C THR A 67 21.43 12.35 -16.22
N GLU A 68 22.10 12.99 -17.19
CA GLU A 68 23.41 12.53 -17.67
C GLU A 68 24.40 12.36 -16.50
N GLY A 69 24.90 11.14 -16.30
CA GLY A 69 25.87 10.79 -15.25
C GLY A 69 25.30 10.10 -14.00
N GLU A 70 23.97 9.99 -13.85
CA GLU A 70 23.34 9.28 -12.73
C GLU A 70 23.00 7.83 -13.14
N HIS A 71 23.56 6.84 -12.42
CA HIS A 71 23.47 5.43 -12.78
C HIS A 71 22.37 4.64 -12.05
N MET A 72 21.67 5.22 -11.07
CA MET A 72 20.52 4.59 -10.41
C MET A 72 19.52 5.62 -9.92
N ASN A 73 18.37 5.67 -10.60
CA ASN A 73 17.26 6.53 -10.24
C ASN A 73 16.28 5.71 -9.39
N THR A 74 16.38 5.84 -8.07
CA THR A 74 15.41 5.30 -7.12
C THR A 74 14.40 6.38 -6.81
N TYR A 75 13.12 6.02 -6.66
CA TYR A 75 12.11 7.02 -6.33
C TYR A 75 12.33 7.48 -4.88
N ASN A 76 12.28 8.78 -4.63
CA ASN A 76 12.44 9.29 -3.27
C ASN A 76 11.11 9.23 -2.52
N SER A 77 11.02 8.43 -1.45
CA SER A 77 9.81 8.36 -0.62
C SER A 77 9.35 9.70 -0.03
N SER A 78 10.22 10.71 0.06
CA SER A 78 9.84 12.06 0.49
C SER A 78 9.01 12.83 -0.53
N TYR A 79 8.89 12.34 -1.77
CA TYR A 79 8.01 12.91 -2.79
C TYR A 79 6.53 12.69 -2.49
N CYS A 80 6.22 11.86 -1.48
CA CYS A 80 4.89 11.72 -0.92
C CYS A 80 4.81 12.39 0.46
N PHE A 81 3.90 13.34 0.63
CA PHE A 81 3.79 14.16 1.83
C PHE A 81 2.36 14.63 2.09
N ARG A 82 2.11 15.11 3.31
CA ARG A 82 0.82 15.72 3.68
C ARG A 82 0.69 17.10 3.05
N TYR A 83 -0.38 17.32 2.31
CA TYR A 83 -0.72 18.61 1.72
C TYR A 83 -1.60 19.44 2.67
N LYS A 84 -1.11 20.62 3.08
CA LYS A 84 -1.81 21.53 4.01
C LYS A 84 -2.59 22.65 3.31
N GLY A 85 -2.53 22.75 1.97
CA GLY A 85 -3.15 23.83 1.19
C GLY A 85 -2.42 25.16 1.34
N ILE A 86 -2.33 25.95 0.25
CA ILE A 86 -1.59 27.23 0.03
C ILE A 86 -0.25 26.99 -0.71
N LYS A 87 0.11 27.54 -1.90
CA LYS A 87 -0.44 28.56 -2.84
C LYS A 87 0.14 28.31 -4.26
N ASP A 88 -0.60 28.71 -5.31
CA ASP A 88 -0.15 28.96 -6.69
C ASP A 88 0.46 27.82 -7.52
N ARG A 89 -0.33 26.82 -7.96
CA ARG A 89 -0.12 25.92 -9.15
C ARG A 89 1.26 25.24 -9.31
N LEU A 90 2.15 25.45 -8.37
CA LEU A 90 3.53 25.04 -8.28
C LEU A 90 3.59 24.43 -6.90
N ILE A 91 3.76 23.11 -6.84
CA ILE A 91 4.06 22.42 -5.60
C ILE A 91 5.49 22.84 -5.23
N ILE A 92 5.61 24.02 -4.63
CA ILE A 92 6.86 24.52 -4.08
C ILE A 92 6.96 23.88 -2.70
N SER A 93 7.84 22.89 -2.60
CA SER A 93 8.39 22.26 -1.39
C SER A 93 8.42 23.24 -0.21
N ASN A 94 7.34 23.30 0.56
CA ASN A 94 7.17 24.20 1.69
C ASN A 94 6.99 23.35 2.95
N ASN A 95 8.08 23.00 3.64
CA ASN A 95 8.05 22.34 4.96
C ASN A 95 7.02 21.21 5.06
N GLU A 96 6.91 20.40 4.01
CA GLU A 96 5.89 19.37 3.92
C GLU A 96 6.29 18.19 4.79
N GLU A 97 5.40 17.80 5.69
CA GLU A 97 5.67 16.72 6.63
C GLU A 97 5.68 15.38 5.89
N PRO A 98 6.74 14.57 6.03
CA PRO A 98 6.81 13.28 5.38
C PRO A 98 5.61 12.40 5.72
N ILE A 99 5.09 11.69 4.72
CA ILE A 99 3.81 11.00 4.88
C ILE A 99 3.84 9.92 5.97
N TYR A 100 5.00 9.30 6.22
CA TYR A 100 5.14 8.27 7.26
C TYR A 100 5.06 8.82 8.69
N ARG A 101 5.26 10.14 8.89
CA ARG A 101 5.07 10.81 10.18
C ARG A 101 3.63 11.25 10.38
N THR A 102 3.00 11.74 9.31
CA THR A 102 1.63 12.28 9.34
C THR A 102 0.56 11.21 9.23
N LEU A 103 0.87 10.12 8.54
CA LEU A 103 0.06 8.91 8.49
C LEU A 103 0.88 7.70 8.88
N PRO A 104 1.06 7.50 10.20
CA PRO A 104 1.61 6.26 10.73
C PRO A 104 0.82 5.07 10.16
N GLY A 105 1.55 4.08 9.64
CA GLY A 105 0.94 2.89 9.06
C GLY A 105 0.57 2.97 7.58
N ILE A 106 0.79 4.10 6.89
CA ILE A 106 0.76 4.11 5.42
C ILE A 106 1.84 3.18 4.86
N ILE A 107 1.53 2.43 3.80
CA ILE A 107 2.49 1.62 3.08
C ILE A 107 2.69 2.24 1.70
N LEU A 108 3.94 2.52 1.36
CA LEU A 108 4.33 2.88 0.01
C LEU A 108 5.24 1.80 -0.56
N GLU A 109 5.01 1.42 -1.80
CA GLU A 109 5.85 0.47 -2.51
C GLU A 109 6.23 1.02 -3.88
N ASN A 110 7.50 0.91 -4.24
CA ASN A 110 7.96 1.30 -5.56
C ASN A 110 8.57 0.10 -6.28
N GLN A 111 8.20 -0.06 -7.55
CA GLN A 111 8.84 -0.97 -8.49
C GLN A 111 9.23 -0.23 -9.75
N ILE A 112 10.44 -0.50 -10.27
CA ILE A 112 10.88 -0.01 -11.56
C ILE A 112 10.52 -1.05 -12.61
N LEU A 113 9.54 -0.75 -13.47
CA LEU A 113 9.06 -1.63 -14.53
C LEU A 113 8.89 -0.83 -15.80
N TYR A 114 9.45 -1.28 -16.92
CA TYR A 114 9.34 -0.60 -18.23
C TYR A 114 9.84 0.85 -18.22
N ASP A 115 10.97 1.13 -17.56
CA ASP A 115 11.59 2.47 -17.45
C ASP A 115 10.71 3.55 -16.80
N ARG A 116 9.79 3.12 -15.93
CA ARG A 116 8.95 3.98 -15.11
C ARG A 116 8.89 3.50 -13.67
N TYR A 117 8.64 4.43 -12.75
CA TYR A 117 8.29 4.11 -11.38
C TYR A 117 6.82 3.68 -11.31
N ASN A 118 6.57 2.58 -10.62
CA ASN A 118 5.23 2.09 -10.31
C ASN A 118 5.06 2.12 -8.79
N LEU A 119 4.50 3.23 -8.32
CA LEU A 119 4.30 3.51 -6.91
C LEU A 119 2.91 3.02 -6.48
N GLY A 120 2.86 1.99 -5.64
CA GLY A 120 1.68 1.58 -4.90
C GLY A 120 1.53 2.37 -3.61
N ILE A 121 0.36 2.98 -3.41
CA ILE A 121 0.02 3.77 -2.23
C ILE A 121 -1.14 3.06 -1.52
N TYR A 122 -0.84 2.47 -0.36
CA TYR A 122 -1.82 1.78 0.47
C TYR A 122 -2.05 2.58 1.74
N THR A 123 -3.26 3.09 1.87
CA THR A 123 -3.72 3.80 3.06
C THR A 123 -4.72 2.89 3.75
N MET A 124 -4.56 2.68 5.06
CA MET A 124 -5.50 1.90 5.84
C MET A 124 -6.56 2.82 6.46
N PRO A 125 -7.76 2.32 6.73
CA PRO A 125 -8.85 3.11 7.29
C PRO A 125 -8.70 3.31 8.81
N PHE A 126 -7.66 4.02 9.24
CA PHE A 126 -7.52 4.43 10.65
C PHE A 126 -8.27 5.74 10.92
N LYS A 127 -8.55 6.01 12.21
CA LYS A 127 -9.33 7.18 12.63
C LYS A 127 -8.54 8.46 12.39
N LEU A 128 -9.02 9.30 11.48
CA LEU A 128 -8.47 10.64 11.27
C LEU A 128 -9.08 11.66 12.23
N LYS A 129 -8.26 12.57 12.77
CA LYS A 129 -8.74 13.71 13.58
C LYS A 129 -9.49 14.73 12.71
N GLU A 130 -9.01 14.94 11.50
CA GLU A 130 -9.48 15.93 10.50
C GLU A 130 -9.32 15.40 9.07
N ASP A 131 -10.05 15.99 8.13
CA ASP A 131 -9.85 15.73 6.70
C ASP A 131 -8.41 16.07 6.30
N MET A 132 -7.86 15.31 5.36
CA MET A 132 -6.49 15.50 4.93
C MET A 132 -6.30 15.21 3.45
N SER A 133 -5.13 15.60 2.93
CA SER A 133 -4.73 15.26 1.58
C SER A 133 -3.28 14.78 1.56
N ILE A 134 -3.03 13.74 0.78
CA ILE A 134 -1.69 13.29 0.44
C ILE A 134 -1.39 13.78 -0.97
N VAL A 135 -0.18 14.28 -1.19
CA VAL A 135 0.33 14.55 -2.53
C VAL A 135 1.58 13.72 -2.76
N CYS A 136 1.63 13.04 -3.90
CA CYS A 136 2.83 12.36 -4.40
C CYS A 136 3.22 12.96 -5.74
N VAL A 137 4.47 13.44 -5.86
CA VAL A 137 4.98 14.09 -7.08
C VAL A 137 5.83 13.13 -7.93
N CYS A 138 5.91 13.39 -9.23
CA CYS A 138 6.83 12.71 -10.13
C CYS A 138 8.01 13.63 -10.50
N ASP A 139 9.16 13.03 -10.80
CA ASP A 139 10.26 13.75 -11.43
C ASP A 139 9.83 14.35 -12.77
N THR A 140 10.39 15.49 -13.11
CA THR A 140 10.00 16.27 -14.29
C THR A 140 11.20 16.56 -15.17
N LYS A 141 11.10 16.30 -16.47
CA LYS A 141 12.16 16.63 -17.43
C LYS A 141 12.43 18.13 -17.47
N LYS A 142 13.69 18.53 -17.74
CA LYS A 142 14.11 19.94 -17.82
C LYS A 142 13.31 20.78 -18.84
N GLU A 143 12.73 20.15 -19.85
CA GLU A 143 11.86 20.77 -20.86
C GLU A 143 10.48 21.17 -20.33
N TYR A 144 10.07 20.68 -19.16
CA TYR A 144 8.78 20.97 -18.52
C TYR A 144 8.93 21.82 -17.24
N LYS A 145 10.02 22.60 -17.16
CA LYS A 145 10.29 23.52 -16.04
C LYS A 145 9.04 24.34 -15.67
N GLY A 146 8.62 24.23 -14.41
CA GLY A 146 7.49 24.97 -13.86
C GLY A 146 6.17 24.21 -13.79
N ILE A 147 6.12 22.93 -14.14
CA ILE A 147 4.95 22.07 -13.89
C ILE A 147 5.44 20.76 -13.27
N THR A 148 5.10 20.51 -12.00
CA THR A 148 5.42 19.26 -11.32
C THR A 148 4.20 18.34 -11.38
N PRO A 149 4.24 17.19 -12.07
CA PRO A 149 3.14 16.24 -12.10
C PRO A 149 2.92 15.63 -10.72
N TYR A 150 1.65 15.46 -10.35
CA TYR A 150 1.30 14.91 -9.04
C TYR A 150 -0.03 14.18 -9.04
N ILE A 151 -0.17 13.27 -8.08
CA ILE A 151 -1.47 12.77 -7.63
C ILE A 151 -1.80 13.39 -6.28
N LYS A 152 -3.02 13.90 -6.14
CA LYS A 152 -3.60 14.32 -4.86
C LYS A 152 -4.67 13.32 -4.44
N ILE A 153 -4.52 12.77 -3.24
CA ILE A 153 -5.44 11.82 -2.62
C ILE A 153 -6.14 12.54 -1.47
N ASN A 154 -7.44 12.79 -1.59
CA ASN A 154 -8.21 13.39 -0.51
C ASN A 154 -8.73 12.28 0.41
N ILE A 155 -8.47 12.39 1.72
CA ILE A 155 -8.92 11.43 2.72
C ILE A 155 -9.85 12.16 3.67
N LYS A 156 -11.12 11.78 3.65
CA LYS A 156 -12.13 12.35 4.56
C LYS A 156 -12.07 11.63 5.89
N LYS A 157 -12.29 12.38 6.98
CA LYS A 157 -12.46 11.83 8.32
C LYS A 157 -13.57 10.77 8.40
N SER A 158 -14.62 10.93 7.59
CA SER A 158 -15.74 9.99 7.50
C SER A 158 -15.37 8.62 6.91
N ASN A 159 -14.19 8.46 6.29
CA ASN A 159 -13.79 7.19 5.67
C ASN A 159 -13.24 6.17 6.70
N ASN A 160 -13.47 6.41 8.00
CA ASN A 160 -13.11 5.50 9.07
C ASN A 160 -13.99 4.23 9.05
N ILE A 161 -13.37 3.06 8.86
CA ILE A 161 -14.08 1.76 8.86
C ILE A 161 -14.17 1.17 10.27
N LEU A 162 -13.41 1.68 11.25
CA LEU A 162 -13.46 1.17 12.61
C LEU A 162 -14.83 1.40 13.29
N GLY A 163 -15.75 2.15 12.65
CA GLY A 163 -17.10 2.42 13.15
C GLY A 163 -17.13 3.71 13.99
N GLU A 164 -18.21 4.48 13.90
CA GLU A 164 -18.36 5.72 14.68
C GLU A 164 -18.38 5.45 16.19
N ASP A 165 -18.76 4.23 16.59
CA ASP A 165 -18.89 3.77 17.98
C ASP A 165 -17.70 2.95 18.50
N SER A 166 -16.61 2.74 17.72
CA SER A 166 -15.46 2.02 18.29
C SER A 166 -14.73 2.85 19.33
N ALA A 167 -14.58 2.25 20.52
CA ALA A 167 -13.70 2.80 21.56
C ALA A 167 -12.23 2.78 21.14
N ASP A 168 -11.83 1.85 20.26
CA ASP A 168 -10.48 1.74 19.73
C ASP A 168 -10.32 2.56 18.44
N GLU A 169 -9.43 3.54 18.48
CA GLU A 169 -9.05 4.39 17.34
C GLU A 169 -7.99 3.72 16.43
N HIS A 170 -7.52 2.53 16.83
CA HIS A 170 -6.36 1.85 16.25
C HIS A 170 -6.74 0.51 15.62
N ILE A 171 -5.97 0.09 14.62
CA ILE A 171 -6.13 -1.22 13.96
C ILE A 171 -5.63 -2.32 14.91
N LYS A 172 -6.37 -3.44 15.01
CA LYS A 172 -5.96 -4.57 15.86
C LYS A 172 -4.61 -5.09 15.39
N GLY A 173 -3.59 -5.08 16.23
CA GLY A 173 -2.28 -5.49 15.74
C GLY A 173 -1.12 -5.26 16.69
N CYS A 174 0.03 -5.78 16.26
CA CYS A 174 1.27 -5.75 17.01
C CYS A 174 2.23 -4.73 16.42
N ASP A 175 2.58 -3.72 17.20
CA ASP A 175 3.59 -2.73 16.84
C ASP A 175 4.88 -2.97 17.63
N PHE A 176 5.78 -3.75 17.04
CA PHE A 176 7.12 -4.02 17.58
C PHE A 176 8.10 -2.85 17.40
N GLY A 177 7.70 -1.83 16.64
CA GLY A 177 8.33 -0.52 16.64
C GLY A 177 8.04 0.28 17.91
N ASN A 178 7.04 -0.13 18.69
CA ASN A 178 6.61 0.54 19.92
C ASN A 178 6.26 2.02 19.68
N ASN A 179 5.46 2.32 18.65
CA ASN A 179 4.96 3.68 18.42
C ASN A 179 3.82 3.98 19.39
N GLN A 180 3.92 5.11 20.08
CA GLN A 180 2.96 5.56 21.08
C GLN A 180 2.51 7.00 20.77
N GLY A 181 1.39 7.43 21.34
CA GLY A 181 0.86 8.77 21.13
C GLY A 181 0.40 8.98 19.68
N GLU A 182 0.79 10.10 19.06
CA GLU A 182 0.32 10.47 17.72
C GLU A 182 0.82 9.55 16.60
N HIS A 183 1.83 8.72 16.88
CA HIS A 183 2.35 7.74 15.93
C HIS A 183 1.80 6.32 16.13
N GLN A 184 0.93 6.12 17.12
CA GLN A 184 0.30 4.83 17.36
C GLN A 184 -0.81 4.62 16.32
N PHE A 185 -0.74 3.49 15.61
CA PHE A 185 -1.79 3.07 14.66
C PHE A 185 -2.23 1.62 14.84
N LEU A 186 -1.52 0.84 15.66
CA LEU A 186 -1.90 -0.50 16.08
C LEU A 186 -2.25 -0.54 17.58
N THR A 187 -3.13 -1.46 17.98
CA THR A 187 -3.63 -1.59 19.35
C THR A 187 -2.57 -2.01 20.37
N SER A 188 -1.49 -2.68 19.96
CA SER A 188 -0.49 -3.26 20.88
C SER A 188 0.93 -2.77 20.57
N PRO A 189 1.31 -1.56 20.99
CA PRO A 189 2.69 -1.10 20.94
C PRO A 189 3.52 -1.80 22.03
N GLN A 190 4.61 -2.45 21.62
CA GLN A 190 5.51 -3.13 22.55
C GLN A 190 6.92 -3.25 21.98
N SER A 191 7.93 -3.22 22.84
CA SER A 191 9.30 -3.54 22.44
C SER A 191 9.47 -5.04 22.24
N HIS A 192 10.09 -5.43 21.13
CA HIS A 192 10.44 -6.83 20.87
C HIS A 192 11.51 -7.39 21.84
N GLU A 193 12.24 -6.51 22.54
CA GLU A 193 13.23 -6.91 23.55
C GLU A 193 12.57 -7.26 24.89
N GLU A 194 11.52 -6.52 25.27
CA GLU A 194 10.80 -6.69 26.53
C GLU A 194 9.70 -7.75 26.42
N LYS A 195 8.96 -7.71 25.30
CA LYS A 195 7.81 -8.60 25.05
C LYS A 195 7.90 -9.14 23.62
N PRO A 196 8.58 -10.28 23.43
CA PRO A 196 8.81 -10.86 22.10
C PRO A 196 7.56 -11.52 21.51
N MET A 197 6.48 -11.69 22.27
CA MET A 197 5.23 -12.29 21.82
C MET A 197 4.07 -11.29 21.97
N CYS A 198 3.25 -11.20 20.92
CA CYS A 198 2.05 -10.37 20.88
C CYS A 198 0.88 -11.22 20.37
N GLU A 199 -0.22 -11.25 21.11
CA GLU A 199 -1.40 -12.06 20.78
C GLU A 199 -2.57 -11.14 20.45
N ILE A 200 -3.20 -11.36 19.31
CA ILE A 200 -4.32 -10.56 18.80
C ILE A 200 -5.51 -11.48 18.59
N GLN A 201 -6.64 -11.14 19.21
CA GLN A 201 -7.94 -11.75 18.93
C GLN A 201 -8.60 -11.02 17.78
N ALA A 202 -8.95 -11.75 16.72
CA ALA A 202 -9.49 -11.21 15.50
C ALA A 202 -10.80 -11.91 15.11
N ASN A 203 -11.81 -11.13 14.80
CA ASN A 203 -13.13 -11.56 14.39
C ASN A 203 -13.29 -11.46 12.87
N PRO A 204 -14.25 -12.18 12.28
CA PRO A 204 -14.63 -11.98 10.88
C PRO A 204 -14.95 -10.51 10.59
N GLY A 205 -14.43 -9.99 9.48
CA GLY A 205 -14.56 -8.58 9.10
C GLY A 205 -13.49 -7.64 9.69
N ASP A 206 -12.73 -8.05 10.71
CA ASP A 206 -11.67 -7.22 11.29
C ASP A 206 -10.54 -6.97 10.29
N ILE A 207 -9.87 -5.82 10.48
CA ILE A 207 -8.55 -5.54 9.89
C ILE A 207 -7.51 -5.75 10.98
N VAL A 208 -6.48 -6.56 10.69
CA VAL A 208 -5.34 -6.77 11.57
C VAL A 208 -4.03 -6.30 10.96
N GLY A 209 -3.08 -5.88 11.79
CA GLY A 209 -1.80 -5.33 11.34
C GLY A 209 -0.57 -5.82 12.11
N ILE A 210 0.59 -5.70 11.47
CA ILE A 210 1.92 -5.85 12.09
C ILE A 210 2.82 -4.71 11.65
N ASN A 211 3.63 -4.19 12.56
CA ASN A 211 4.64 -3.19 12.27
C ASN A 211 5.95 -3.48 13.01
N CYS A 212 7.08 -3.34 12.31
CA CYS A 212 8.39 -3.59 12.91
C CYS A 212 9.22 -2.33 13.20
N ILE A 213 8.82 -1.16 12.70
CA ILE A 213 9.65 0.06 12.76
C ILE A 213 9.04 1.16 13.62
N ASN A 214 9.88 1.94 14.27
CA ASN A 214 9.44 3.09 15.05
C ASN A 214 9.48 4.36 14.18
N SER A 215 8.32 4.92 13.84
CA SER A 215 8.15 6.13 13.02
C SER A 215 8.85 7.38 13.58
N ASN A 216 9.21 7.40 14.86
CA ASN A 216 9.98 8.50 15.47
C ASN A 216 11.47 8.47 15.14
N LYS A 217 12.02 7.31 14.77
CA LYS A 217 13.46 7.18 14.55
C LYS A 217 13.85 7.85 13.24
N GLU A 218 14.87 8.69 13.28
CA GLU A 218 15.32 9.43 12.09
C GLU A 218 15.96 8.53 11.04
N ASP A 219 16.51 7.38 11.45
CA ASP A 219 17.23 6.46 10.58
C ASP A 219 16.47 5.14 10.33
N LEU A 220 15.32 5.25 9.67
CA LEU A 220 14.47 4.09 9.33
C LEU A 220 15.06 3.18 8.25
N GLN A 221 16.07 3.65 7.52
CA GLN A 221 16.64 2.92 6.38
C GLN A 221 17.77 1.95 6.81
N ASN A 222 18.47 2.23 7.90
CA ASN A 222 19.63 1.45 8.35
C ASN A 222 19.33 0.28 9.28
N TYR A 223 18.05 0.03 9.59
CA TYR A 223 17.67 -1.12 10.40
C TYR A 223 17.73 -2.42 9.57
N ASP A 224 18.51 -3.41 9.98
CA ASP A 224 18.39 -4.81 9.50
C ASP A 224 17.16 -5.46 10.14
N VAL A 225 16.00 -4.88 9.80
CA VAL A 225 14.68 -5.31 10.24
C VAL A 225 13.93 -5.86 9.05
N ARG A 226 13.34 -7.04 9.24
CA ARG A 226 12.62 -7.76 8.19
C ARG A 226 11.36 -8.38 8.75
N LEU A 227 10.32 -8.38 7.94
CA LEU A 227 9.13 -9.16 8.19
C LEU A 227 9.39 -10.63 7.84
N GLU A 228 8.88 -11.57 8.64
CA GLU A 228 8.96 -13.00 8.41
C GLU A 228 7.56 -13.63 8.54
N PRO A 229 7.02 -14.26 7.46
CA PRO A 229 7.54 -14.25 6.09
C PRO A 229 7.69 -12.83 5.51
N SER A 230 8.56 -12.66 4.51
CA SER A 230 8.91 -11.35 3.94
C SER A 230 7.75 -10.61 3.26
N ASN A 231 6.68 -11.35 2.97
CA ASN A 231 5.41 -10.88 2.44
C ASN A 231 4.24 -11.27 3.35
N CYS A 232 4.43 -11.39 4.67
CA CYS A 232 3.27 -11.40 5.54
C CYS A 232 2.40 -10.15 5.23
N PHE A 233 1.08 -10.21 5.07
CA PHE A 233 0.18 -11.36 5.30
C PHE A 233 -0.15 -12.23 4.09
N THR A 234 0.38 -11.96 2.88
CA THR A 234 0.22 -12.89 1.75
C THR A 234 0.63 -14.30 2.15
N THR A 235 1.83 -14.45 2.73
CA THR A 235 2.32 -15.72 3.25
C THR A 235 2.38 -15.62 4.76
N VAL A 236 1.74 -16.56 5.44
CA VAL A 236 1.76 -16.65 6.90
C VAL A 236 2.41 -17.96 7.31
N SER A 237 3.01 -17.99 8.50
CA SER A 237 3.30 -19.27 9.14
C SER A 237 2.02 -19.76 9.79
N PHE A 238 1.62 -20.99 9.50
CA PHE A 238 0.34 -21.55 9.91
C PHE A 238 0.55 -22.94 10.52
N SER A 239 -0.27 -23.29 11.50
CA SER A 239 -0.25 -24.61 12.10
C SER A 239 -1.65 -25.02 12.53
N LEU A 240 -2.10 -26.20 12.08
CA LEU A 240 -3.33 -26.84 12.56
C LEU A 240 -3.10 -27.61 13.87
N ASN A 241 -1.86 -28.05 14.13
CA ASN A 241 -1.44 -28.81 15.31
C ASN A 241 -0.01 -28.40 15.68
N SER A 242 0.21 -28.03 16.95
CA SER A 242 1.36 -27.32 17.55
C SER A 242 2.79 -27.83 17.29
N ILE A 243 3.01 -28.82 16.43
CA ILE A 243 4.30 -29.51 16.22
C ILE A 243 4.99 -29.11 14.90
N ARG A 244 4.28 -28.59 13.87
CA ARG A 244 4.91 -28.12 12.63
C ARG A 244 4.23 -26.87 12.06
N PHE A 245 5.01 -25.80 11.92
CA PHE A 245 4.60 -24.60 11.18
C PHE A 245 4.89 -24.75 9.70
N VAL A 246 3.89 -24.52 8.86
CA VAL A 246 4.00 -24.49 7.40
C VAL A 246 3.81 -23.06 6.93
N LYS A 247 4.62 -22.60 5.97
CA LYS A 247 4.39 -21.32 5.30
C LYS A 247 3.38 -21.53 4.18
N VAL A 248 2.26 -20.81 4.22
CA VAL A 248 1.18 -20.97 3.26
C VAL A 248 0.63 -19.61 2.84
N ASN A 249 0.08 -19.53 1.63
CA ASN A 249 -0.67 -18.35 1.21
C ASN A 249 -1.94 -18.23 2.09
N ILE A 250 -2.21 -17.04 2.62
CA ILE A 250 -3.36 -16.81 3.49
C ILE A 250 -4.68 -17.12 2.79
N ASN A 251 -4.78 -16.95 1.47
CA ASN A 251 -5.98 -17.26 0.70
C ASN A 251 -6.26 -18.76 0.58
N ASN A 252 -5.30 -19.62 0.91
CA ASN A 252 -5.59 -21.06 1.05
C ASN A 252 -6.33 -21.36 2.36
N ILE A 253 -6.31 -20.44 3.33
CA ILE A 253 -7.02 -20.55 4.62
C ILE A 253 -8.26 -19.64 4.63
N LEU A 254 -8.14 -18.43 4.08
CA LEU A 254 -9.17 -17.39 3.95
C LEU A 254 -9.26 -16.91 2.48
N PRO A 255 -10.01 -17.61 1.61
CA PRO A 255 -10.02 -17.33 0.16
C PRO A 255 -10.30 -15.87 -0.23
N GLU A 256 -11.14 -15.20 0.55
CA GLU A 256 -11.59 -13.82 0.30
C GLU A 256 -10.81 -12.77 1.12
N ALA A 257 -9.75 -13.17 1.82
CA ALA A 257 -8.91 -12.22 2.53
C ALA A 257 -8.21 -11.25 1.56
N LYS A 258 -8.17 -9.98 1.95
CA LYS A 258 -7.35 -8.95 1.30
C LYS A 258 -6.14 -8.69 2.18
N TYR A 259 -4.97 -8.49 1.59
CA TYR A 259 -3.75 -8.18 2.34
C TYR A 259 -2.97 -7.08 1.64
N TYR A 260 -2.28 -6.28 2.44
CA TYR A 260 -1.52 -5.12 1.99
C TYR A 260 -0.14 -5.14 2.64
N PRO A 261 0.96 -5.04 1.88
CA PRO A 261 0.98 -4.88 0.43
C PRO A 261 0.65 -6.18 -0.33
N GLU A 262 0.31 -6.05 -1.61
CA GLU A 262 0.00 -7.20 -2.46
C GLU A 262 1.26 -8.01 -2.83
N SER A 263 1.08 -9.32 -3.06
CA SER A 263 2.15 -10.33 -3.13
C SER A 263 3.18 -10.12 -4.24
N SER A 264 2.85 -9.32 -5.24
CA SER A 264 3.70 -9.00 -6.40
C SER A 264 4.86 -8.05 -6.07
N ALA A 265 5.00 -7.59 -4.82
CA ALA A 265 5.96 -6.58 -4.42
C ALA A 265 7.36 -7.12 -4.02
N PHE A 266 8.14 -7.61 -5.00
CA PHE A 266 9.60 -7.75 -4.88
C PHE A 266 10.31 -7.43 -6.22
N PRO A 267 11.55 -6.90 -6.22
CA PRO A 267 12.38 -6.46 -5.10
C PRO A 267 12.09 -5.00 -4.71
N LYS A 268 12.00 -4.76 -3.40
CA LYS A 268 11.60 -3.47 -2.82
C LYS A 268 12.72 -2.44 -3.00
N ASP A 269 12.39 -1.29 -3.56
CA ASP A 269 13.27 -0.13 -3.62
C ASP A 269 13.88 0.13 -2.22
N PRO A 270 15.22 0.21 -2.08
CA PRO A 270 15.88 0.46 -0.79
C PRO A 270 15.34 1.69 -0.05
N ASN A 271 14.92 2.74 -0.78
CA ASN A 271 14.34 3.95 -0.19
C ASN A 271 13.00 3.70 0.53
N PHE A 272 12.34 2.60 0.18
CA PHE A 272 11.04 2.18 0.70
C PHE A 272 11.14 1.04 1.73
N LYS A 273 12.36 0.62 2.10
CA LYS A 273 12.56 -0.44 3.11
C LYS A 273 11.81 -0.18 4.42
N LYS A 274 11.68 1.09 4.83
CA LYS A 274 10.90 1.47 6.02
C LYS A 274 9.44 1.02 5.95
N PHE A 275 8.79 1.11 4.79
CA PHE A 275 7.40 0.68 4.59
C PHE A 275 7.27 -0.83 4.42
N SER A 276 8.36 -1.51 4.08
CA SER A 276 8.37 -2.95 3.79
C SER A 276 8.14 -3.87 5.00
N THR A 277 8.07 -3.28 6.19
CA THR A 277 7.95 -3.98 7.48
C THR A 277 6.64 -3.68 8.21
N THR A 278 5.72 -3.00 7.53
CA THR A 278 4.32 -2.81 7.94
C THR A 278 3.45 -3.62 6.99
N SER A 279 2.41 -4.28 7.52
CA SER A 279 1.48 -5.06 6.71
C SER A 279 0.13 -5.16 7.38
N TYR A 280 -0.91 -5.40 6.58
CA TYR A 280 -2.30 -5.53 7.01
C TYR A 280 -3.01 -6.71 6.35
N LEU A 281 -3.94 -7.31 7.08
CA LEU A 281 -4.84 -8.35 6.61
C LEU A 281 -6.28 -7.93 6.93
N TRP A 282 -7.11 -7.85 5.91
CA TRP A 282 -8.55 -7.75 6.05
C TRP A 282 -9.13 -9.16 6.07
N ILE A 283 -9.67 -9.55 7.22
CA ILE A 283 -10.33 -10.83 7.42
C ILE A 283 -11.73 -10.76 6.79
N PRO A 284 -12.12 -11.73 5.94
CA PRO A 284 -13.45 -11.72 5.34
C PRO A 284 -14.55 -11.86 6.39
N ALA A 285 -15.76 -11.42 6.07
CA ALA A 285 -16.92 -11.53 6.95
C ALA A 285 -17.31 -12.99 7.24
N HIS A 286 -16.96 -13.91 6.33
CA HIS A 286 -17.15 -15.34 6.49
C HIS A 286 -15.82 -16.04 6.77
N VAL A 287 -15.69 -16.60 7.98
CA VAL A 287 -14.57 -17.43 8.42
C VAL A 287 -15.13 -18.80 8.81
N PRO A 288 -14.79 -19.88 8.08
CA PRO A 288 -15.44 -21.19 8.25
C PRO A 288 -15.03 -21.91 9.53
N GLN A 289 -13.82 -21.65 10.04
CA GLN A 289 -13.26 -22.35 11.20
C GLN A 289 -12.33 -21.43 11.98
N GLU A 290 -12.16 -21.72 13.27
CA GLU A 290 -11.16 -21.05 14.09
C GLU A 290 -9.77 -21.54 13.72
N PHE A 291 -8.82 -20.62 13.67
CA PHE A 291 -7.43 -20.96 13.46
C PHE A 291 -6.51 -19.87 13.96
N LEU A 292 -5.21 -20.18 13.97
CA LEU A 292 -4.19 -19.23 14.29
C LEU A 292 -3.09 -19.21 13.24
N PHE A 293 -2.46 -18.06 13.08
CA PHE A 293 -1.33 -17.88 12.19
C PHE A 293 -0.35 -16.86 12.76
N PHE A 294 0.86 -16.85 12.22
CA PHE A 294 1.99 -16.12 12.77
C PHE A 294 2.71 -15.30 11.71
N CYS A 295 3.11 -14.11 12.14
CA CYS A 295 4.10 -13.29 11.47
C CYS A 295 5.11 -12.77 12.49
N SER A 296 6.27 -12.32 12.03
CA SER A 296 7.32 -11.88 12.93
C SER A 296 8.15 -10.75 12.37
N CYS A 297 8.64 -9.91 13.26
CA CYS A 297 9.65 -8.91 12.99
C CYS A 297 11.00 -9.45 13.46
N ARG A 298 11.95 -9.61 12.55
CA ARG A 298 13.31 -10.04 12.86
C ARG A 298 14.24 -8.83 12.90
N TYR A 299 14.98 -8.72 14.00
CA TYR A 299 15.90 -7.61 14.30
C TYR A 299 17.29 -8.18 14.56
N GLY A 300 18.12 -8.42 13.54
CA GLY A 300 19.48 -8.98 13.72
C GLY A 300 19.58 -10.23 14.62
N LYS A 301 19.69 -10.02 15.95
CA LYS A 301 19.76 -11.03 17.01
C LYS A 301 18.44 -11.32 17.77
N SER A 302 17.40 -10.51 17.63
CA SER A 302 16.13 -10.63 18.35
C SER A 302 14.94 -10.77 17.38
N ARG A 303 13.78 -11.17 17.93
CA ARG A 303 12.56 -11.42 17.16
C ARG A 303 11.32 -11.08 17.97
N GLY A 304 10.42 -10.28 17.38
CA GLY A 304 9.04 -10.13 17.83
C GLY A 304 8.12 -11.03 17.00
N THR A 305 7.24 -11.79 17.64
CA THR A 305 6.29 -12.72 17.00
C THR A 305 4.86 -12.30 17.32
N ALA A 306 4.09 -12.00 16.28
CA ALA A 306 2.65 -11.78 16.37
C ALA A 306 1.89 -13.09 16.13
N ILE A 307 0.92 -13.36 16.99
CA ILE A 307 0.02 -14.51 16.94
C ILE A 307 -1.38 -13.96 16.75
N TYR A 308 -2.05 -14.34 15.67
CA TYR A 308 -3.41 -13.92 15.37
C TYR A 308 -4.33 -15.10 15.59
N HIS A 309 -5.29 -14.95 16.50
CA HIS A 309 -6.35 -15.90 16.79
C HIS A 309 -7.60 -15.46 16.04
N VAL A 310 -7.94 -16.16 14.96
CA VAL A 310 -9.11 -15.84 14.14
C VAL A 310 -10.29 -16.68 14.60
N SER A 311 -11.35 -16.01 15.05
CA SER A 311 -12.60 -16.67 15.42
C SER A 311 -13.43 -17.05 14.19
N ARG A 312 -14.24 -18.11 14.31
CA ARG A 312 -15.19 -18.51 13.26
C ARG A 312 -16.36 -17.53 13.18
N SER A 313 -16.98 -17.42 12.02
CA SER A 313 -18.27 -16.73 11.89
C SER A 313 -19.34 -17.48 12.68
N VAL A 314 -20.14 -16.73 13.44
CA VAL A 314 -21.38 -17.24 14.02
C VAL A 314 -22.36 -17.44 12.86
N ALA A 315 -22.90 -18.64 12.69
CA ALA A 315 -23.98 -18.84 11.72
C ALA A 315 -25.15 -17.93 12.11
N GLU A 316 -25.58 -17.05 11.22
CA GLU A 316 -26.85 -16.33 11.39
C GLU A 316 -27.95 -17.40 11.51
N VAL A 317 -28.59 -17.46 12.68
CA VAL A 317 -29.73 -18.32 12.98
C VAL A 317 -31.00 -17.59 12.58
#